data_AF-A0A3P6RWU9-F1
#
_entry.id   AF-A0A3P6RWU9-F1
#
_cell.length_a   1.000
_cell.length_b   1.000
_cell.length_c   1.000
_cell.angle_alpha   90.00
_cell.angle_beta   90.00
_cell.angle_gamma   90.00
#
_symmetry.space_group_name_H-M   'P 1'
#
loop_
_entity.id
_entity.type
_entity.pdbx_description
1 polymer ?
#
loop_
_entity_poly.entity_id
_entity_poly.type
_entity_poly.pdbx_seq_one_letter_code
_entity_poly.pdbx_strand_id
1 'polypeptide(L)' 'MILSNPAPVAALLEIGISVLSPESTPAQTSHLVEKGVKILRKRADMLWDYFSMKLSPGEDGELLMRSLPLLLYRCVAL' A
#
# COMPACT_ATOMS: atom_id res chain seq x y z
N MET A 1 -12.38 0.70 -7.43
CA MET A 1 -11.67 0.33 -8.66
C MET A 1 -10.67 -0.77 -8.35
N ILE A 2 -10.75 -1.91 -9.02
CA ILE A 2 -9.75 -2.99 -8.90
C ILE A 2 -8.54 -2.64 -9.77
N LEU A 3 -7.33 -2.83 -9.24
CA LEU A 3 -6.09 -2.62 -9.98
C LEU A 3 -5.86 -3.79 -10.94
N SER A 4 -5.47 -3.50 -12.18
CA SER A 4 -5.10 -4.52 -13.17
C SER A 4 -3.89 -5.33 -12.71
N ASN A 5 -2.94 -4.67 -12.05
CA ASN A 5 -1.77 -5.27 -11.44
C ASN A 5 -1.78 -4.97 -9.93
N PRO A 6 -2.04 -5.96 -9.06
CA PRO A 6 -1.85 -5.80 -7.63
C PRO A 6 -0.42 -5.35 -7.31
N ALA A 7 -0.28 -4.35 -6.44
CA ALA A 7 1.01 -3.75 -6.13
C ALA A 7 1.49 -4.17 -4.73
N PRO A 8 2.76 -4.60 -4.57
CA PRO A 8 3.32 -4.88 -3.25
C PRO A 8 3.32 -3.63 -2.37
N VAL A 9 2.66 -3.71 -1.21
CA VAL A 9 2.55 -2.57 -0.27
C VAL A 9 3.91 -2.14 0.23
N ALA A 10 4.84 -3.07 0.43
CA ALA A 10 6.21 -2.76 0.84
C ALA A 10 6.92 -1.85 -0.18
N ALA A 11 6.86 -2.21 -1.47
CA ALA A 11 7.46 -1.40 -2.54
C ALA A 11 6.81 -0.01 -2.65
N LEU A 12 5.48 0.08 -2.51
CA LEU A 12 4.78 1.38 -2.49
C LEU A 12 5.23 2.27 -1.32
N LEU A 13 5.45 1.67 -0.14
CA LEU A 13 5.94 2.39 1.03
C LEU A 13 7.39 2.83 0.85
N GLU A 14 8.26 1.99 0.28
CA GLU A 14 9.65 2.34 -0.05
C GLU A 14 9.71 3.55 -0.98
N ILE A 15 8.93 3.54 -2.06
CA ILE A 15 8.81 4.67 -2.98
C ILE A 15 8.35 5.92 -2.22
N GLY A 16 7.26 5.83 -1.45
CA GLY A 16 6.74 6.95 -0.68
C GLY A 16 7.74 7.53 0.33
N ILE A 17 8.48 6.68 1.04
CA ILE A 17 9.52 7.09 1.99
C ILE A 17 10.68 7.76 1.26
N SER A 18 11.12 7.22 0.12
CA SER A 18 12.21 7.83 -0.67
C SER A 18 11.88 9.26 -1.13
N VAL A 19 10.61 9.53 -1.42
CA VAL A 19 10.14 10.86 -1.83
C VAL A 19 9.99 11.79 -0.63
N LEU A 20 9.41 11.30 0.47
CA LEU A 20 9.10 12.12 1.65
C LEU A 20 10.30 12.34 2.58
N SER A 21 11.29 11.46 2.54
CA SER A 21 12.43 11.46 3.45
C SER A 21 13.68 10.94 2.71
N PRO A 22 14.19 11.69 1.72
CA PRO A 22 15.29 11.26 0.86
C PRO A 22 16.59 10.99 1.62
N GLU A 23 16.78 11.64 2.78
CA GLU A 23 17.95 11.45 3.65
C GLU A 23 17.86 10.18 4.54
N SER A 24 16.79 9.38 4.40
CA SER A 24 16.62 8.17 5.21
C SER A 24 17.69 7.13 4.86
N THR A 25 18.34 6.61 5.88
CA THR A 25 19.25 5.46 5.70
C THR A 25 18.46 4.21 5.29
N PRO A 26 19.08 3.24 4.58
CA PRO A 26 18.41 2.00 4.21
C PRO A 26 17.78 1.27 5.41
N ALA A 27 18.46 1.24 6.55
CA ALA A 27 17.95 0.60 7.77
C ALA A 27 16.70 1.31 8.33
N GLN A 28 16.66 2.64 8.28
CA GLN A 28 15.47 3.41 8.69
C GLN A 28 14.31 3.15 7.74
N THR A 29 14.56 3.13 6.43
CA THR A 29 13.55 2.83 5.41
C THR A 29 12.97 1.44 5.64
N SER A 30 13.79 0.40 5.78
CA SER A 30 13.32 -0.96 6.05
C SER A 30 12.47 -1.05 7.32
N HIS A 31 12.89 -0.38 8.40
CA HIS A 31 12.12 -0.37 9.64
C HIS A 31 10.74 0.30 9.48
N LEU A 32 10.68 1.43 8.75
CA LEU A 32 9.43 2.14 8.48
C LEU A 32 8.50 1.32 7.57
N VAL A 33 9.05 0.64 6.56
CA VAL A 33 8.30 -0.24 5.66
C VAL A 33 7.69 -1.41 6.43
N GLU A 34 8.47 -2.12 7.23
CA GLU A 34 7.97 -3.22 8.07
C GLU A 34 6.85 -2.77 9.00
N LYS A 35 7.05 -1.63 9.68
CA LYS A 35 6.04 -1.03 10.56
C LYS A 35 4.77 -0.66 9.78
N GLY A 36 4.92 -0.05 8.61
CA GLY A 36 3.82 0.34 7.72
C GLY A 36 3.01 -0.86 7.25
N VAL A 37 3.68 -1.90 6.72
CA VAL A 37 3.04 -3.15 6.29
C VAL A 37 2.26 -3.80 7.44
N LYS A 38 2.84 -3.85 8.65
CA LYS A 38 2.17 -4.42 9.83
C LYS A 38 0.92 -3.64 10.22
N ILE A 39 0.96 -2.31 10.18
CA ILE A 39 -0.19 -1.46 10.48
C ILE A 39 -1.28 -1.66 9.42
N LEU A 40 -0.92 -1.59 8.14
CA LEU A 40 -1.85 -1.73 7.04
C LEU A 40 -2.51 -3.12 7.02
N ARG A 41 -1.76 -4.19 7.33
CA ARG A 41 -2.31 -5.54 7.48
C ARG A 41 -3.37 -5.61 8.58
N LYS A 42 -3.10 -4.99 9.75
CA LYS A 42 -4.05 -4.94 10.88
C LYS A 42 -5.31 -4.11 10.60
N ARG A 43 -5.25 -3.20 9.64
CA ARG A 43 -6.36 -2.29 9.29
C ARG A 43 -7.03 -2.65 7.96
N ALA A 44 -6.63 -3.75 7.32
CA ALA A 44 -7.08 -4.13 5.99
C ALA A 44 -8.61 -4.22 5.87
N ASP A 45 -9.27 -4.87 6.83
CA ASP A 45 -10.74 -5.01 6.82
C ASP A 45 -11.43 -3.63 6.90
N MET A 46 -10.98 -2.78 7.82
CA MET A 46 -11.52 -1.42 7.97
C MET A 46 -11.28 -0.55 6.72
N LEU A 47 -10.11 -0.67 6.09
CA LEU A 47 -9.77 0.03 4.85
C LEU A 47 -10.64 -0.43 3.68
N TRP A 48 -10.97 -1.72 3.64
CA TRP A 48 -11.90 -2.25 2.67
C TRP A 48 -13.31 -1.72 2.91
N ASP A 49 -13.82 -1.88 4.13
CA ASP A 49 -15.21 -1.59 4.48
C ASP A 49 -15.58 -0.11 4.31
N TYR A 50 -14.70 0.80 4.74
CA TYR A 50 -15.01 2.24 4.73
C TYR A 50 -14.37 3.00 3.58
N PHE A 51 -13.24 2.52 3.04
CA PHE A 51 -12.47 3.27 2.04
C PHE A 51 -12.35 2.53 0.71
N SER A 52 -12.98 1.36 0.54
CA SER A 52 -12.86 0.54 -0.68
C SER A 52 -11.41 0.25 -1.09
N MET A 53 -10.50 0.26 -0.12
CA MET A 53 -9.08 -0.02 -0.29
C MET A 53 -8.81 -1.47 0.11
N LYS A 54 -8.69 -2.36 -0.87
CA LYS A 54 -8.48 -3.79 -0.63
C LYS A 54 -7.00 -4.08 -0.49
N LEU A 55 -6.61 -4.49 0.71
CA LEU A 55 -5.31 -5.06 1.02
C LEU A 55 -5.49 -6.54 1.32
N SER A 56 -4.70 -7.41 0.71
CA SER A 56 -4.77 -8.86 1.01
C SER A 56 -3.45 -9.56 0.67
N PRO A 57 -3.16 -10.71 1.30
CA PRO A 57 -1.97 -11.49 0.97
C PRO A 57 -1.90 -11.89 -0.52
N GLY A 58 -0.68 -11.92 -1.04
CA GLY A 58 -0.31 -12.60 -2.29
C GLY A 58 -0.01 -14.08 -2.07
N GLU A 59 0.52 -14.73 -3.10
CA GLU A 59 0.85 -16.17 -3.07
C GLU A 59 2.01 -16.46 -2.10
N ASP A 60 2.97 -15.53 -2.00
CA ASP A 60 4.15 -15.65 -1.12
C ASP A 60 3.90 -15.00 0.27
N GLY A 61 2.66 -14.62 0.57
CA GLY A 61 2.26 -14.03 1.85
C GLY A 61 2.57 -12.53 2.00
N GLU A 62 3.14 -11.91 0.98
CA GLU A 62 3.35 -10.47 0.88
C GLU A 62 2.02 -9.71 0.85
N LEU A 63 1.95 -8.51 1.41
CA LEU A 63 0.70 -7.73 1.40
C LEU A 63 0.58 -6.97 0.08
N LEU A 64 -0.51 -7.23 -0.66
CA LEU A 64 -0.78 -6.60 -1.95
C LEU A 64 -1.93 -5.59 -1.85
N MET A 65 -1.75 -4.43 -2.49
CA MET A 65 -2.80 -3.47 -2.81
C MET A 65 -3.54 -3.95 -4.05
N ARG A 66 -4.84 -4.21 -3.93
CA ARG A 66 -5.68 -4.75 -5.02
C ARG A 66 -6.74 -3.78 -5.50
N SER A 67 -7.11 -2.80 -4.69
CA SER A 67 -8.11 -1.81 -5.09
C SER A 67 -7.87 -0.46 -4.46
N LEU A 68 -8.35 0.56 -5.15
CA LEU A 68 -8.46 1.94 -4.66
C LEU A 68 -9.93 2.39 -4.78
N PRO A 69 -10.38 3.33 -3.94
CA PRO A 69 -11.70 3.93 -4.08
C PRO A 69 -11.84 4.61 -5.43
N LEU A 70 -12.98 4.41 -6.09
CA LEU A 70 -13.34 5.19 -7.28
C LEU A 70 -14.16 6.39 -6.82
N LEU A 71 -13.50 7.54 -6.63
CA LEU A 71 -14.14 8.74 -6.12
C LEU A 71 -14.93 9.49 -7.22
N LEU A 72 -14.41 9.47 -8.45
CA LEU A 72 -15.02 10.10 -9.62
C LEU A 72 -15.05 9.10 -10.78
N TYR A 73 -16.17 9.05 -11.50
CA TYR A 73 -16.32 8.15 -12.63
C TYR A 73 -15.26 8.44 -13.71
N ARG A 74 -14.56 7.39 -14.16
CA ARG A 74 -13.47 7.44 -15.16
C ARG A 74 -12.28 8.34 -14.80
N CYS A 75 -12.08 8.65 -13.52
CA CYS A 75 -10.89 9.37 -13.07
C CYS A 75 -9.86 8.37 -12.50
N VAL A 76 -8.70 8.31 -13.15
CA VAL A 76 -7.49 7.67 -12.63
C VAL A 76 -6.38 8.69 -12.81
N ALA A 77 -5.77 9.15 -11.72
CA ALA A 77 -4.62 10.04 -11.80
C ALA A 77 -3.41 9.21 -12.27
N LEU A 78 -2.79 9.64 -13.38
CA LEU A 78 -1.55 9.10 -13.95
C LEU A 78 -0.35 9.79 -13.31
#